data_AF-A0AAW2U8R3-F1
#
_entry.id   AF-A0AAW2U8R3-F1
#
_cell.length_a   1.000
_cell.length_b   1.000
_cell.length_c   1.000
_cell.angle_alpha   90.00
_cell.angle_beta   90.00
_cell.angle_gamma   90.00
#
_symmetry.space_group_name_H-M   'P 1'
#
loop_
_entity.id
_entity.type
_entity.pdbx_description
1 polymer ?
#
loop_
_entity_poly.entity_id
_entity_poly.type
_entity_poly.pdbx_seq_one_letter_code
_entity_poly.pdbx_strand_id
1 'polypeptide(L)'
;MAMLFEKGCKRSEPSYLCTLRFDKIEEASGPILGEIKKLLKEFEDVMPDELLQKLLSKRAVDHEIKLVSGTKPPTRAPYRMSQPELVELRKQLKDMLESGIIKPAKSPYGASVLFQKKADGSLLMCYDYRALNKITVKNKYPIPLVADCFDRLSQAKYFTKIDLRSGYWQIRIKEGDEAKTTVVTRYGAFEFLVMTFGLTNAPATFSTLMNQVLHEFLDELVVVYLDDIVIYSRTLAEHVEHLRQVLARLREYEL
;
A
#
# COMPACT_ATOMS: atom_id res chain seq x y z
N MET A 1 3.11 -21.06 -8.53
CA MET A 1 3.86 -22.10 -9.27
C MET A 1 4.16 -23.35 -8.44
N ALA A 2 4.67 -23.27 -7.21
CA ALA A 2 5.02 -24.47 -6.42
C ALA A 2 3.82 -25.38 -6.03
N MET A 3 2.65 -24.81 -5.71
CA MET A 3 1.49 -25.59 -5.20
C MET A 3 0.79 -26.50 -6.23
N LEU A 4 0.92 -26.25 -7.54
CA LEU A 4 0.28 -27.08 -8.58
C LEU A 4 1.07 -28.37 -8.88
N PHE A 5 2.38 -28.35 -8.66
CA PHE A 5 3.26 -29.49 -8.91
C PHE A 5 3.05 -30.64 -7.91
N GLU A 6 2.86 -30.31 -6.62
CA GLU A 6 2.59 -31.32 -5.58
C GLU A 6 1.31 -32.13 -5.82
N LYS A 7 0.29 -31.55 -6.48
CA LYS A 7 -0.95 -32.25 -6.79
C LYS A 7 -0.81 -33.19 -8.00
N GLY A 8 0.00 -32.84 -9.00
CA GLY A 8 0.28 -33.68 -10.17
C GLY A 8 1.10 -34.91 -9.82
N CYS A 9 2.15 -34.76 -8.99
CA CYS A 9 2.99 -35.88 -8.53
C CYS A 9 2.21 -36.94 -7.73
N LYS A 10 1.11 -36.57 -7.05
CA LYS A 10 0.28 -37.50 -6.28
C LYS A 10 -0.66 -38.36 -7.14
N ARG A 11 -0.86 -38.04 -8.42
CA ARG A 11 -1.84 -38.71 -9.30
C ARG A 11 -1.23 -39.61 -10.38
N SER A 12 0.08 -39.79 -10.42
CA SER A 12 0.78 -40.59 -11.45
C SER A 12 0.43 -40.18 -12.89
N GLU A 13 0.00 -38.93 -13.09
CA GLU A 13 -0.24 -38.36 -14.42
C GLU A 13 1.03 -37.65 -14.91
N PRO A 14 1.38 -37.76 -16.20
CA PRO A 14 2.53 -37.05 -16.76
C PRO A 14 2.35 -35.54 -16.55
N SER A 15 3.20 -34.99 -15.69
CA SER A 15 3.17 -33.59 -15.27
C SER A 15 4.33 -32.86 -15.91
N TYR A 16 4.04 -31.80 -16.68
CA TYR A 16 5.06 -31.00 -17.35
C TYR A 16 5.35 -29.74 -16.54
N LEU A 17 6.61 -29.55 -16.16
CA LEU A 17 7.08 -28.33 -15.51
C LEU A 17 7.54 -27.35 -16.60
N CYS A 18 6.73 -26.34 -16.88
CA CYS A 18 7.15 -25.22 -17.72
C CYS A 18 7.92 -24.21 -16.85
N THR A 19 9.24 -24.22 -16.96
CA THR A 19 10.10 -23.18 -16.34
C THR A 19 10.31 -22.06 -17.34
N LEU A 20 9.79 -20.87 -17.05
CA LEU A 20 10.26 -19.64 -17.70
C LEU A 20 11.68 -19.38 -17.20
N ARG A 21 12.66 -19.73 -18.04
CA ARG A 21 14.05 -19.36 -17.81
C ARG A 21 14.21 -17.95 -18.34
N PHE A 22 14.22 -16.97 -17.44
CA PHE A 22 14.74 -15.66 -17.80
C PHE A 22 16.24 -15.87 -18.04
N ASP A 23 16.68 -15.81 -19.30
CA ASP A 23 18.07 -15.46 -19.57
C ASP A 23 18.29 -14.15 -18.82
N LYS A 24 19.30 -14.14 -17.94
CA LYS A 24 19.65 -13.07 -17.00
C LYS A 24 18.94 -11.76 -17.33
N ILE A 25 18.06 -11.29 -16.44
CA ILE A 25 17.69 -9.87 -16.44
C ILE A 25 19.02 -9.15 -16.23
N GLU A 26 19.62 -8.66 -17.32
CA GLU A 26 20.73 -7.74 -17.20
C GLU A 26 20.16 -6.53 -16.47
N GLU A 27 20.60 -6.30 -15.24
CA GLU A 27 20.48 -4.99 -14.62
C GLU A 27 21.26 -4.02 -15.51
N ALA A 28 20.58 -3.48 -16.51
CA ALA A 28 21.11 -2.41 -17.32
C ALA A 28 21.17 -1.17 -16.43
N SER A 29 22.32 -0.95 -15.79
CA SER A 29 22.67 0.33 -15.18
C SER A 29 23.03 1.33 -16.28
N GLY A 30 22.03 1.64 -17.12
CA GLY A 30 22.11 2.68 -18.12
C GLY A 30 21.73 4.05 -17.54
N PRO A 31 22.25 5.17 -18.06
CA PRO A 31 21.76 6.49 -17.70
C PRO A 31 20.27 6.60 -18.06
N ILE A 32 19.46 7.17 -17.16
CA ILE A 32 18.06 7.51 -17.46
C ILE A 32 18.04 8.33 -18.76
N LEU A 33 17.21 7.91 -19.71
CA LEU A 33 17.05 8.56 -21.02
C LEU A 33 16.72 10.05 -20.83
N GLY A 34 17.32 10.90 -21.67
CA GLY A 34 17.24 12.36 -21.50
C GLY A 34 15.80 12.90 -21.48
N GLU A 35 14.88 12.28 -22.22
CA GLU A 35 13.46 12.65 -22.25
C GLU A 35 12.75 12.33 -20.94
N ILE A 36 13.02 11.15 -20.36
CA ILE A 36 12.49 10.76 -19.04
C ILE A 36 13.04 11.68 -17.96
N LYS A 37 14.34 12.03 -17.99
CA LYS A 37 14.91 12.99 -17.03
C LYS A 37 14.22 14.35 -17.06
N LYS A 38 13.88 14.86 -18.25
CA LYS A 38 13.13 16.12 -18.39
C LYS A 38 11.73 16.00 -17.78
N LEU A 39 11.05 14.88 -18.02
CA LEU A 39 9.73 14.61 -17.46
C LEU A 39 9.77 14.51 -15.93
N LEU A 40 10.73 13.78 -15.36
CA LEU A 40 10.87 13.68 -13.90
C LEU A 40 11.12 15.04 -13.25
N LYS A 41 11.87 15.93 -13.93
CA LYS A 41 12.08 17.30 -13.46
C LYS A 41 10.81 18.17 -13.59
N GLU A 42 10.01 17.94 -14.62
CA GLU A 42 8.71 18.61 -14.79
C GLU A 42 7.72 18.21 -13.68
N PHE A 43 7.84 16.99 -13.16
CA PHE A 43 7.00 16.37 -12.14
C PHE A 43 7.69 16.19 -10.78
N GLU A 44 8.68 17.04 -10.47
CA GLU A 44 9.44 16.98 -9.21
C GLU A 44 8.55 17.21 -7.97
N ASP A 45 7.50 18.01 -8.12
CA ASP A 45 6.50 18.31 -7.09
C ASP A 45 5.64 17.11 -6.66
N VAL A 46 5.44 16.12 -7.53
CA VAL A 46 4.74 14.86 -7.18
C VAL A 46 5.69 13.77 -6.67
N MET A 47 6.99 14.08 -6.56
CA MET A 47 8.02 13.14 -6.07
C MET A 47 8.76 13.72 -4.85
N PRO A 48 8.05 14.14 -3.78
CA PRO A 48 8.72 14.82 -2.68
C PRO A 48 9.58 13.85 -1.84
N ASP A 49 10.72 14.37 -1.36
CA ASP A 49 11.61 13.65 -0.45
C ASP A 49 10.97 13.35 0.92
N GLU A 50 9.97 14.15 1.31
CA GLU A 50 9.17 13.98 2.52
C GLU A 50 7.68 14.10 2.19
N LEU A 51 6.84 13.29 2.83
CA LEU A 51 5.40 13.44 2.68
C LEU A 51 4.96 14.79 3.26
N LEU A 52 4.08 15.49 2.55
CA LEU A 52 3.44 16.69 3.07
C LEU A 52 2.86 16.37 4.45
N GLN A 53 3.38 17.03 5.50
CA GLN A 53 3.04 16.76 6.91
C GLN A 53 1.61 17.21 7.28
N LYS A 54 0.69 17.19 6.32
CA LYS A 54 -0.68 17.63 6.48
C LYS A 54 -1.60 16.52 6.00
N LEU A 55 -2.57 16.16 6.82
CA LEU A 55 -3.67 15.28 6.41
C LEU A 55 -4.26 15.80 5.09
N LEU A 56 -4.11 15.03 4.02
CA LEU A 56 -4.68 15.34 2.71
C LEU A 56 -6.19 15.60 2.83
N SER A 57 -6.77 16.35 1.91
CA SER A 57 -8.21 16.64 1.94
C SER A 57 -9.05 15.35 1.91
N LYS A 58 -10.30 15.41 2.40
CA LYS A 58 -11.21 14.25 2.29
C LYS A 58 -11.46 13.94 0.82
N ARG A 59 -11.40 12.66 0.45
CA ARG A 59 -11.57 12.19 -0.94
C ARG A 59 -12.90 11.47 -1.10
N ALA A 60 -13.23 11.06 -2.32
CA ALA A 60 -14.39 10.23 -2.60
C ALA A 60 -14.31 8.84 -1.93
N VAL A 61 -13.10 8.37 -1.60
CA VAL A 61 -12.84 7.06 -0.98
C VAL A 61 -12.06 7.25 0.31
N ASP A 62 -12.76 7.12 1.43
CA ASP A 62 -12.18 6.96 2.76
C ASP A 62 -12.22 5.48 3.17
N HIS A 63 -11.29 5.07 4.04
CA HIS A 63 -11.26 3.71 4.56
C HIS A 63 -12.32 3.51 5.65
N GLU A 64 -13.35 2.74 5.32
CA GLU A 64 -14.41 2.32 6.24
C GLU A 64 -14.09 1.00 6.95
N ILE A 65 -14.29 0.97 8.26
CA ILE A 65 -14.11 -0.22 9.11
C ILE A 65 -15.50 -0.66 9.60
N LYS A 66 -16.26 -1.28 8.71
CA LYS A 66 -17.59 -1.83 9.03
C LYS A 66 -17.44 -3.07 9.92
N LEU A 67 -18.03 -3.04 11.10
CA LEU A 67 -17.98 -4.16 12.05
C LEU A 67 -19.20 -5.08 11.89
N VAL A 68 -19.03 -6.35 12.25
CA VAL A 68 -20.14 -7.30 12.36
C VAL A 68 -21.08 -6.85 13.49
N SER A 69 -22.39 -6.89 13.24
CA SER A 69 -23.41 -6.44 14.21
C SER A 69 -23.32 -7.23 15.51
N GLY A 70 -23.49 -6.54 16.66
CA GLY A 70 -23.47 -7.15 17.99
C GLY A 70 -22.07 -7.47 18.54
N THR A 71 -21.00 -7.10 17.84
CA THR A 71 -19.63 -7.30 18.33
C THR A 71 -19.22 -6.25 19.37
N LYS A 72 -18.37 -6.67 20.32
CA LYS A 72 -17.79 -5.76 21.32
C LYS A 72 -16.46 -5.20 20.81
N PRO A 73 -16.12 -3.94 21.13
CA PRO A 73 -14.82 -3.37 20.81
C PRO A 73 -13.66 -4.23 21.37
N PRO A 74 -12.71 -4.69 20.53
CA PRO A 74 -11.54 -5.41 21.00
C PRO A 74 -10.56 -4.43 21.64
N THR A 75 -10.07 -4.81 22.81
CA THR A 75 -9.00 -4.09 23.51
C THR A 75 -7.94 -5.05 24.00
N ARG A 76 -6.68 -4.64 23.93
CA ARG A 76 -5.52 -5.42 24.34
C ARG A 76 -4.52 -4.53 25.07
N ALA A 77 -3.92 -5.09 26.12
CA ALA A 77 -2.83 -4.41 26.82
C ALA A 77 -1.59 -4.25 25.91
N PRO A 78 -0.81 -3.17 26.07
CA PRO A 78 0.46 -3.03 25.36
C PRO A 78 1.40 -4.21 25.60
N TYR A 79 2.14 -4.60 24.58
CA TYR A 79 3.20 -5.60 24.74
C TYR A 79 4.37 -5.04 25.55
N ARG A 80 5.11 -5.94 26.21
CA ARG A 80 6.40 -5.59 26.82
C ARG A 80 7.39 -5.26 25.71
N MET A 81 8.09 -4.15 25.87
CA MET A 81 9.10 -3.67 24.93
C MET A 81 10.46 -3.55 25.61
N SER A 82 11.52 -3.78 24.84
CA SER A 82 12.91 -3.52 25.21
C SER A 82 13.22 -2.02 25.21
N GLN A 83 14.36 -1.63 25.79
CA GLN A 83 14.75 -0.21 25.84
C GLN A 83 14.90 0.43 24.45
N PRO A 84 15.54 -0.20 23.44
CA PRO A 84 15.61 0.36 22.09
C PRO A 84 14.23 0.55 21.45
N GLU A 85 13.32 -0.42 21.62
CA GLU A 85 11.94 -0.31 21.11
C GLU A 85 11.18 0.83 21.77
N LEU A 86 11.39 1.07 23.07
CA LEU A 86 10.75 2.19 23.78
C LEU A 86 11.28 3.57 23.34
N VAL A 87 12.56 3.64 22.93
CA VAL A 87 13.13 4.85 22.34
C VAL A 87 12.52 5.10 20.97
N GLU A 88 12.47 4.08 20.12
CA GLU A 88 11.89 4.18 18.78
C GLU A 88 10.38 4.48 18.83
N LEU A 89 9.64 3.84 19.75
CA LEU A 89 8.22 4.10 19.97
C LEU A 89 7.96 5.58 20.27
N ARG A 90 8.76 6.19 21.15
CA ARG A 90 8.59 7.62 21.47
C ARG A 90 8.88 8.51 20.27
N LYS A 91 9.93 8.20 19.52
CA LYS A 91 10.30 8.95 18.32
C LYS A 91 9.16 8.92 17.30
N GLN A 92 8.72 7.73 16.88
CA GLN A 92 7.67 7.61 15.87
C GLN A 92 6.31 8.16 16.37
N LEU A 93 5.94 7.97 17.65
CA LEU A 93 4.72 8.59 18.18
C LEU A 93 4.77 10.13 18.10
N LYS A 94 5.93 10.72 18.41
CA LYS A 94 6.11 12.17 18.33
C LYS A 94 5.96 12.64 16.87
N ASP A 95 6.66 11.99 15.94
CA ASP A 95 6.62 12.35 14.51
C ASP A 95 5.18 12.21 13.94
N MET A 96 4.46 11.16 14.35
CA MET A 96 3.07 10.94 13.93
C MET A 96 2.08 11.95 14.54
N LEU A 97 2.33 12.41 15.78
CA LEU A 97 1.53 13.47 16.41
C LEU A 97 1.79 14.83 15.76
N GLU A 98 3.05 15.16 15.49
CA GLU A 98 3.46 16.42 14.85
C GLU A 98 2.95 16.54 13.42
N SER A 99 2.96 15.43 12.66
CA SER A 99 2.35 15.35 11.32
C SER A 99 0.82 15.28 11.34
N GLY A 100 0.20 15.15 12.53
CA GLY A 100 -1.24 15.12 12.70
C GLY A 100 -1.92 13.86 12.15
N ILE A 101 -1.20 12.78 11.87
CA ILE A 101 -1.80 11.53 11.38
C ILE A 101 -2.40 10.66 12.49
N ILE A 102 -1.98 10.92 13.74
CA ILE A 102 -2.61 10.37 14.95
C ILE A 102 -3.03 11.48 15.91
N LYS A 103 -3.98 11.17 16.79
CA LYS A 103 -4.33 12.04 17.93
C LYS A 103 -4.59 11.20 19.20
N PRO A 104 -4.48 11.79 20.40
CA PRO A 104 -4.83 11.11 21.64
C PRO A 104 -6.27 10.60 21.61
N ALA A 105 -6.48 9.34 22.02
CA ALA A 105 -7.77 8.67 21.95
C ALA A 105 -8.33 8.36 23.35
N LYS A 106 -9.66 8.48 23.47
CA LYS A 106 -10.47 7.92 24.57
C LYS A 106 -11.43 6.91 23.98
N SER A 107 -10.89 5.79 23.51
CA SER A 107 -11.62 4.80 22.73
C SER A 107 -11.82 3.49 23.52
N PRO A 108 -12.94 2.79 23.33
CA PRO A 108 -13.11 1.43 23.85
C PRO A 108 -12.29 0.39 23.06
N TYR A 109 -11.72 0.76 21.91
CA TYR A 109 -10.83 -0.09 21.12
C TYR A 109 -9.38 0.05 21.57
N GLY A 110 -8.57 -0.97 21.30
CA GLY A 110 -7.14 -0.89 21.57
C GLY A 110 -6.35 -2.04 20.97
N ALA A 111 -5.62 -1.76 19.88
CA ALA A 111 -4.62 -2.65 19.32
C ALA A 111 -3.25 -2.42 19.98
N SER A 112 -2.48 -3.48 20.19
CA SER A 112 -1.13 -3.36 20.74
C SER A 112 -0.13 -3.05 19.62
N VAL A 113 0.88 -2.23 19.93
CA VAL A 113 2.02 -1.96 19.03
C VAL A 113 3.11 -3.01 19.19
N LEU A 114 3.72 -3.43 18.08
CA LEU A 114 4.90 -4.31 18.04
C LEU A 114 5.90 -3.80 17.00
N PHE A 115 7.16 -4.23 17.08
CA PHE A 115 8.18 -3.86 16.11
C PHE A 115 8.64 -5.05 15.27
N GLN A 116 8.78 -4.81 13.98
CA GLN A 116 9.46 -5.71 13.05
C GLN A 116 10.84 -5.14 12.74
N LYS A 117 11.89 -5.95 12.86
CA LYS A 117 13.23 -5.56 12.40
C LYS A 117 13.29 -5.63 10.89
N LYS A 118 13.71 -4.53 10.25
CA LYS A 118 14.05 -4.48 8.83
C LYS A 118 15.45 -5.08 8.60
N ALA A 119 15.76 -5.36 7.34
CA ALA A 119 17.07 -5.91 6.94
C ALA A 119 18.25 -4.99 7.28
N ASP A 120 18.03 -3.67 7.25
CA ASP A 120 19.00 -2.64 7.62
C ASP A 120 19.16 -2.46 9.15
N GLY A 121 18.44 -3.25 9.96
CA GLY A 121 18.44 -3.17 11.42
C GLY A 121 17.51 -2.12 12.02
N SER A 122 16.87 -1.29 11.19
CA SER A 122 15.86 -0.33 11.67
C SER A 122 14.57 -1.04 12.13
N LEU A 123 13.81 -0.36 13.00
CA LEU A 123 12.59 -0.90 13.60
C LEU A 123 11.35 -0.31 12.92
N LEU A 124 10.53 -1.18 12.33
CA LEU A 124 9.24 -0.81 11.75
C LEU A 124 8.14 -1.01 12.78
N MET A 125 7.41 0.06 13.11
CA MET A 125 6.25 -0.02 13.98
C MET A 125 5.08 -0.68 13.25
N CYS A 126 4.53 -1.73 13.87
CA CYS A 126 3.40 -2.51 13.38
C CYS A 126 2.28 -2.51 14.42
N TYR A 127 1.04 -2.56 13.93
CA TYR A 127 -0.16 -2.49 14.75
C TYR A 127 -0.89 -3.83 14.73
N ASP A 128 -1.12 -4.43 15.90
CA ASP A 128 -1.81 -5.72 15.99
C ASP A 128 -3.34 -5.59 15.88
N TYR A 129 -3.81 -5.31 14.66
CA TYR A 129 -5.24 -5.25 14.36
C TYR A 129 -5.89 -6.62 14.20
N ARG A 130 -5.23 -7.75 14.51
CA ARG A 130 -5.81 -9.10 14.28
C ARG A 130 -7.18 -9.28 14.96
N ALA A 131 -7.36 -8.72 16.17
CA ALA A 131 -8.64 -8.80 16.87
C ALA A 131 -9.73 -7.95 16.19
N LEU A 132 -9.40 -6.73 15.77
CA LEU A 132 -10.28 -5.86 15.00
C LEU A 132 -10.65 -6.51 13.66
N ASN A 133 -9.66 -6.98 12.93
CA ASN A 133 -9.80 -7.64 11.63
C ASN A 133 -10.74 -8.84 11.64
N LYS A 134 -10.79 -9.60 12.74
CA LYS A 134 -11.72 -10.74 12.89
C LYS A 134 -13.18 -10.32 12.94
N ILE A 135 -13.45 -9.12 13.46
CA ILE A 135 -14.81 -8.59 13.61
C ILE A 135 -15.17 -7.56 12.54
N THR A 136 -14.25 -7.23 11.63
CA THR A 136 -14.50 -6.38 10.46
C THR A 136 -15.17 -7.20 9.35
N VAL A 137 -16.23 -6.65 8.75
CA VAL A 137 -16.88 -7.20 7.57
C VAL A 137 -15.90 -7.15 6.40
N LYS A 138 -15.58 -8.31 5.83
CA LYS A 138 -14.64 -8.42 4.72
C LYS A 138 -15.25 -7.88 3.43
N ASN A 139 -14.54 -6.96 2.78
CA ASN A 139 -14.84 -6.50 1.44
C ASN A 139 -14.31 -7.53 0.43
N LYS A 140 -15.17 -7.97 -0.50
CA LYS A 140 -14.80 -8.87 -1.60
C LYS A 140 -14.56 -8.06 -2.89
N TYR A 141 -13.81 -6.97 -2.77
CA TYR A 141 -13.43 -6.18 -3.94
C TYR A 141 -12.70 -7.09 -4.94
N PRO A 142 -13.07 -7.06 -6.24
CA PRO A 142 -12.41 -7.89 -7.24
C PRO A 142 -10.97 -7.39 -7.41
N ILE A 143 -10.02 -8.14 -6.88
CA ILE A 143 -8.60 -7.94 -7.19
C ILE A 143 -8.35 -8.62 -8.53
N PRO A 144 -7.73 -7.93 -9.52
CA PRO A 144 -7.39 -8.54 -10.80
C PRO A 144 -6.60 -9.83 -10.62
N LEU A 145 -6.83 -10.82 -11.48
CA LEU A 145 -5.97 -11.99 -11.49
C LEU A 145 -4.60 -11.59 -12.04
N VAL A 146 -3.56 -12.05 -11.37
CA VAL A 146 -2.17 -11.78 -11.76
C VAL A 146 -1.90 -12.21 -13.22
N ALA A 147 -2.53 -13.30 -13.67
CA ALA A 147 -2.43 -13.75 -15.07
C ALA A 147 -3.00 -12.71 -16.05
N ASP A 148 -4.19 -12.17 -15.77
CA ASP A 148 -4.83 -11.14 -16.60
C ASP A 148 -3.97 -9.88 -16.66
N CYS A 149 -3.35 -9.49 -15.54
CA CYS A 149 -2.38 -8.40 -15.50
C CYS A 149 -1.19 -8.68 -16.43
N PHE A 150 -0.62 -9.88 -16.41
CA PHE A 150 0.53 -10.23 -17.27
C PHE A 150 0.17 -10.31 -18.75
N ASP A 151 -1.02 -10.79 -19.10
CA ASP A 151 -1.46 -10.89 -20.49
C ASP A 151 -1.49 -9.51 -21.15
N ARG A 152 -1.88 -8.46 -20.40
CA ARG A 152 -1.83 -7.06 -20.87
C ARG A 152 -0.41 -6.56 -21.11
N LEU A 153 0.55 -7.02 -20.31
CA LEU A 153 1.96 -6.62 -20.38
C LEU A 153 2.73 -7.32 -21.51
N SER A 154 2.16 -8.38 -22.10
CA SER A 154 2.86 -9.29 -23.03
C SER A 154 3.41 -8.64 -24.30
N GLN A 155 2.88 -7.49 -24.72
CA GLN A 155 3.34 -6.76 -25.91
C GLN A 155 4.20 -5.53 -25.57
N ALA A 156 4.34 -5.20 -24.30
CA ALA A 156 5.08 -4.02 -23.87
C ALA A 156 6.59 -4.28 -23.82
N LYS A 157 7.36 -3.24 -24.12
CA LYS A 157 8.83 -3.24 -24.08
C LYS A 157 9.37 -2.31 -22.99
N TYR A 158 8.58 -1.31 -22.60
CA TYR A 158 8.91 -0.32 -21.59
C TYR A 158 7.94 -0.44 -20.44
N PHE A 159 8.48 -0.48 -19.22
CA PHE A 159 7.73 -0.58 -17.99
C PHE A 159 8.26 0.43 -17.00
N THR A 160 7.36 1.15 -16.34
CA THR A 160 7.68 1.96 -15.16
C THR A 160 6.78 1.51 -14.03
N LYS A 161 7.38 1.23 -12.89
CA LYS A 161 6.67 0.99 -11.64
C LYS A 161 6.65 2.28 -10.83
N ILE A 162 5.46 2.69 -10.38
CA ILE A 162 5.29 3.76 -9.41
C ILE A 162 4.86 3.13 -8.08
N ASP A 163 5.63 3.42 -7.04
CA ASP A 163 5.31 3.09 -5.66
C ASP A 163 4.89 4.39 -4.94
N LEU A 164 3.63 4.49 -4.52
CA LEU A 164 3.17 5.66 -3.76
C LEU A 164 3.79 5.65 -2.35
N ARG A 165 4.47 6.74 -2.00
CA ARG A 165 5.15 6.86 -0.71
C ARG A 165 4.12 6.88 0.42
N SER A 166 4.18 5.85 1.27
CA SER A 166 3.18 5.61 2.31
C SER A 166 1.73 5.77 1.79
N GLY A 167 1.42 5.22 0.61
CA GLY A 167 0.11 5.40 -0.04
C GLY A 167 -1.10 5.13 0.86
N TYR A 168 -0.97 4.23 1.83
CA TYR A 168 -1.99 4.03 2.87
C TYR A 168 -2.25 5.29 3.72
N TRP A 169 -1.22 6.01 4.15
CA TRP A 169 -1.36 7.22 4.96
C TRP A 169 -1.95 8.40 4.18
N GLN A 170 -1.99 8.32 2.85
CA GLN A 170 -2.65 9.32 2.01
C GLN A 170 -4.17 9.17 1.98
N ILE A 171 -4.71 8.05 2.48
CA ILE A 171 -6.15 7.75 2.53
C ILE A 171 -6.64 7.95 3.96
N ARG A 172 -7.71 8.73 4.15
CA ARG A 172 -8.27 8.98 5.49
C ARG A 172 -9.07 7.77 6.00
N ILE A 173 -9.14 7.64 7.32
CA ILE A 173 -10.18 6.82 7.95
C ILE A 173 -11.51 7.56 7.83
N LYS A 174 -12.58 6.83 7.53
CA LYS A 174 -13.94 7.38 7.45
C LYS A 174 -14.33 8.03 8.77
N GLU A 175 -14.99 9.18 8.71
CA GLU A 175 -15.48 9.88 9.89
C GLU A 175 -16.41 9.00 10.74
N GLY A 176 -16.08 8.89 12.03
CA GLY A 176 -16.75 8.01 13.00
C GLY A 176 -16.07 6.65 13.18
N ASP A 177 -15.15 6.26 12.29
CA ASP A 177 -14.41 5.00 12.37
C ASP A 177 -13.01 5.15 12.97
N GLU A 178 -12.51 6.37 13.18
CA GLU A 178 -11.15 6.64 13.67
C GLU A 178 -10.89 5.95 15.02
N ALA A 179 -11.85 5.97 15.94
CA ALA A 179 -11.72 5.32 17.23
C ALA A 179 -11.40 3.82 17.12
N LYS A 180 -11.78 3.14 16.03
CA LYS A 180 -11.52 1.71 15.79
C LYS A 180 -10.05 1.42 15.51
N THR A 181 -9.30 2.40 15.00
CA THR A 181 -7.85 2.31 14.73
C THR A 181 -7.01 2.60 15.97
N THR A 182 -7.63 2.71 17.15
CA THR A 182 -6.89 3.04 18.37
C THR A 182 -5.80 2.01 18.66
N VAL A 183 -4.58 2.50 18.84
CA VAL A 183 -3.44 1.73 19.34
C VAL A 183 -3.13 2.13 20.78
N VAL A 184 -2.85 1.15 21.63
CA VAL A 184 -2.51 1.33 23.03
C VAL A 184 -1.01 1.12 23.20
N THR A 185 -0.37 2.09 23.83
CA THR A 185 1.07 2.11 24.09
C THR A 185 1.33 2.35 25.57
N ARG A 186 2.60 2.27 25.97
CA ARG A 186 3.03 2.65 27.33
C ARG A 186 2.76 4.14 27.65
N TYR A 187 2.66 4.99 26.64
CA TYR A 187 2.55 6.45 26.79
C TYR A 187 1.14 6.98 26.58
N GLY A 188 0.16 6.09 26.40
CA GLY A 188 -1.23 6.45 26.14
C GLY A 188 -1.81 5.70 24.95
N ALA A 189 -3.06 6.03 24.63
CA ALA A 189 -3.78 5.52 23.47
C ALA A 189 -3.90 6.60 22.40
N PHE A 190 -3.75 6.21 21.14
CA PHE A 190 -3.79 7.10 19.99
C PHE A 190 -4.61 6.48 18.88
N GLU A 191 -5.46 7.27 18.22
CA GLU A 191 -6.22 6.83 17.05
C GLU A 191 -5.62 7.43 15.78
N PHE A 192 -5.59 6.62 14.72
CA PHE A 192 -5.14 7.04 13.40
C PHE A 192 -6.29 7.72 12.66
N LEU A 193 -5.96 8.83 12.02
CA LEU A 193 -6.84 9.59 11.12
C LEU A 193 -6.67 9.17 9.66
N VAL A 194 -5.65 8.36 9.38
CA VAL A 194 -5.31 7.82 8.06
C VAL A 194 -5.28 6.29 8.10
N MET A 195 -5.46 5.68 6.94
CA MET A 195 -5.43 4.24 6.78
C MET A 195 -4.02 3.72 7.08
N THR A 196 -3.93 2.69 7.90
CA THR A 196 -2.66 2.07 8.28
C THR A 196 -2.54 0.66 7.75
N PHE A 197 -1.30 0.21 7.58
CA PHE A 197 -1.01 -1.21 7.37
C PHE A 197 -1.61 -2.08 8.46
N GLY A 198 -2.01 -3.29 8.06
CA GLY A 198 -2.56 -4.31 8.96
C GLY A 198 -4.07 -4.25 9.14
N LEU A 199 -4.76 -3.21 8.65
CA LEU A 199 -6.23 -3.16 8.64
C LEU A 199 -6.81 -4.07 7.55
N THR A 200 -7.92 -4.75 7.87
CA THR A 200 -8.70 -5.51 6.87
C THR A 200 -9.30 -4.57 5.85
N ASN A 201 -9.32 -4.99 4.58
CA ASN A 201 -9.80 -4.22 3.43
C ASN A 201 -8.93 -3.02 3.03
N ALA A 202 -7.82 -2.74 3.72
CA ALA A 202 -6.96 -1.61 3.34
C ALA A 202 -6.47 -1.71 1.87
N PRO A 203 -5.99 -2.86 1.37
CA PRO A 203 -5.64 -2.99 -0.04
C PRO A 203 -6.85 -2.83 -0.97
N ALA A 204 -8.03 -3.30 -0.56
CA ALA A 204 -9.25 -3.14 -1.35
C ALA A 204 -9.68 -1.67 -1.46
N THR A 205 -9.57 -0.90 -0.37
CA THR A 205 -9.80 0.55 -0.38
C THR A 205 -8.81 1.26 -1.28
N PHE A 206 -7.52 0.93 -1.17
CA PHE A 206 -6.48 1.49 -2.03
C PHE A 206 -6.73 1.18 -3.51
N SER A 207 -7.00 -0.09 -3.85
CA SER A 207 -7.34 -0.47 -5.23
C SER A 207 -8.61 0.21 -5.73
N THR A 208 -9.62 0.43 -4.87
CA THR A 208 -10.82 1.19 -5.24
C THR A 208 -10.47 2.64 -5.61
N LEU A 209 -9.64 3.30 -4.80
CA LEU A 209 -9.18 4.66 -5.10
C LEU A 209 -8.38 4.69 -6.41
N MET A 210 -7.40 3.80 -6.57
CA MET A 210 -6.57 3.78 -7.77
C MET A 210 -7.38 3.49 -9.03
N ASN A 211 -8.37 2.60 -8.95
CA ASN A 211 -9.27 2.34 -10.07
C ASN A 211 -10.16 3.54 -10.41
N GLN A 212 -10.49 4.40 -9.46
CA GLN A 212 -11.18 5.67 -9.75
C GLN A 212 -10.24 6.70 -10.38
N VAL A 213 -9.04 6.87 -9.81
CA VAL A 213 -8.05 7.86 -10.26
C VAL A 213 -7.55 7.56 -11.67
N LEU A 214 -7.23 6.29 -11.93
CA LEU A 214 -6.59 5.84 -13.16
C LEU A 214 -7.56 5.13 -14.11
N HIS A 215 -8.88 5.22 -13.87
CA HIS A 215 -9.91 4.48 -14.63
C HIS A 215 -9.68 4.55 -16.14
N GLU A 216 -9.45 5.74 -16.68
CA GLU A 216 -9.29 6.00 -18.11
C GLU A 216 -8.04 5.34 -18.72
N PHE A 217 -7.10 4.92 -17.88
CA PHE A 217 -5.82 4.36 -18.28
C PHE A 217 -5.71 2.85 -18.01
N LEU A 218 -6.66 2.29 -17.25
CA LEU A 218 -6.68 0.87 -16.89
C LEU A 218 -6.78 -0.01 -18.13
N ASP A 219 -6.03 -1.10 -18.14
CA ASP A 219 -6.00 -2.10 -19.21
C ASP A 219 -5.56 -1.60 -20.61
N GLU A 220 -5.21 -0.31 -20.72
CA GLU A 220 -4.66 0.30 -21.94
C GLU A 220 -3.18 0.66 -21.79
N LEU A 221 -2.84 1.37 -20.71
CA LEU A 221 -1.47 1.84 -20.44
C LEU A 221 -1.02 1.65 -18.99
N VAL A 222 -1.95 1.42 -18.06
CA VAL A 222 -1.68 1.14 -16.64
C VAL A 222 -2.31 -0.18 -16.21
N VAL A 223 -1.58 -0.92 -15.41
CA VAL A 223 -2.12 -1.98 -14.55
C VAL A 223 -1.92 -1.56 -13.10
N VAL A 224 -2.97 -1.63 -12.31
CA VAL A 224 -2.88 -1.47 -10.84
C VAL A 224 -3.09 -2.83 -10.19
N TYR A 225 -2.14 -3.23 -9.35
CA TYR A 225 -2.26 -4.45 -8.58
C TYR A 225 -1.93 -4.17 -7.11
N LEU A 226 -2.96 -4.21 -6.25
CA LEU A 226 -2.86 -3.79 -4.86
C LEU A 226 -2.27 -2.37 -4.79
N ASP A 227 -1.03 -2.24 -4.27
CA ASP A 227 -0.33 -0.98 -4.08
C ASP A 227 0.60 -0.61 -5.23
N ASP A 228 0.78 -1.52 -6.20
CA ASP A 228 1.70 -1.34 -7.32
C ASP A 228 0.99 -0.75 -8.53
N ILE A 229 1.47 0.39 -9.03
CA ILE A 229 1.03 1.01 -10.29
C ILE A 229 2.10 0.73 -11.35
N VAL A 230 1.74 -0.03 -12.38
CA VAL A 230 2.66 -0.39 -13.48
C VAL A 230 2.18 0.25 -14.77
N ILE A 231 3.00 1.16 -15.29
CA ILE A 231 2.81 1.79 -16.59
C ILE A 231 3.57 0.98 -17.63
N TYR A 232 2.94 0.69 -18.77
CA TYR A 232 3.54 -0.12 -19.82
C TYR A 232 3.32 0.48 -21.21
N SER A 233 4.28 0.25 -22.12
CA SER A 233 4.25 0.82 -23.49
C SER A 233 5.08 0.01 -24.47
N ARG A 234 4.81 0.15 -25.78
CA ARG A 234 5.53 -0.60 -26.83
C ARG A 234 6.75 0.16 -27.33
N THR A 235 6.69 1.49 -27.34
CA THR A 235 7.80 2.36 -27.75
C THR A 235 8.17 3.36 -26.65
N LEU A 236 9.39 3.91 -26.70
CA LEU A 236 9.85 4.92 -25.74
C LEU A 236 9.01 6.20 -25.82
N ALA A 237 8.65 6.64 -27.03
CA ALA A 237 7.86 7.84 -27.25
C ALA A 237 6.46 7.72 -26.62
N GLU A 238 5.80 6.58 -26.82
CA GLU A 238 4.55 6.25 -26.11
C GLU A 238 4.76 6.27 -24.59
N HIS A 239 5.86 5.69 -24.11
CA HIS A 239 6.11 5.58 -22.68
C HIS A 239 6.27 6.93 -21.99
N VAL A 240 6.96 7.88 -22.62
CA VAL A 240 7.11 9.24 -22.10
C VAL A 240 5.74 9.93 -22.00
N GLU A 241 4.86 9.70 -22.97
CA GLU A 241 3.53 10.28 -22.98
C GLU A 241 2.60 9.62 -21.95
N HIS A 242 2.63 8.28 -21.84
CA HIS A 242 1.89 7.54 -20.81
C HIS A 242 2.33 7.97 -19.40
N LEU A 243 3.63 8.14 -19.17
CA LEU A 243 4.16 8.65 -17.91
C LEU A 243 3.63 10.05 -17.61
N ARG A 244 3.62 10.96 -18.59
CA ARG A 244 3.08 12.31 -18.41
C ARG A 244 1.61 12.28 -18.00
N GLN A 245 0.78 11.47 -18.67
CA GLN A 245 -0.64 11.36 -18.36
C GLN A 245 -0.89 10.84 -16.94
N VAL A 246 -0.18 9.77 -16.55
CA VAL A 246 -0.33 9.18 -15.22
C VAL A 246 0.18 10.12 -14.14
N LEU A 247 1.35 10.74 -14.31
CA LEU A 247 1.90 11.70 -13.34
C LEU A 247 1.03 12.96 -13.22
N ALA A 248 0.45 13.45 -14.33
CA ALA A 248 -0.51 14.55 -14.30
C ALA A 248 -1.77 14.19 -13.51
N ARG A 249 -2.28 12.96 -13.68
CA ARG A 249 -3.43 12.46 -12.93
C ARG A 249 -3.10 12.29 -11.44
N LEU A 250 -1.93 11.78 -11.10
CA LEU A 250 -1.50 11.71 -9.69
C LEU A 250 -1.35 13.10 -9.07
N ARG A 251 -0.80 14.07 -9.82
CA ARG A 251 -0.71 15.48 -9.41
C ARG A 251 -2.07 16.09 -9.11
N GLU A 252 -3.05 15.89 -10.01
CA GLU A 252 -4.43 16.39 -9.85
C GLU A 252 -5.07 15.87 -8.56
N TYR A 253 -4.76 14.63 -8.22
CA TYR A 253 -5.24 13.99 -7.01
C TYR A 253 -4.29 14.18 -5.83
N GLU A 254 -3.21 14.98 -5.88
CA GLU A 254 -2.27 15.15 -4.76
C GLU A 254 -1.74 13.81 -4.19
N LEU A 255 -1.37 12.85 -5.05
CA LEU A 255 -0.87 11.51 -4.67
C LEU A 255 0.63 11.34 -4.94
#